data_AF-A0A0D0DPM2-F1
#
_entry.id   AF-A0A0D0DPM2-F1
#
_cell.length_a   1.000
_cell.length_b   1.000
_cell.length_c   1.000
_cell.angle_alpha   90.00
_cell.angle_beta   90.00
_cell.angle_gamma   90.00
#
_symmetry.space_group_name_H-M   'P 1'
#
loop_
_entity.id
_entity.type
_entity.pdbx_description
1 polymer ?
#
loop_
_entity_poly.entity_id
_entity_poly.type
_entity_poly.pdbx_seq_one_letter_code
_entity_poly.pdbx_strand_id
1 'polypeptide(L)'
;SSELRYTANTQLEHLHARYTGTGHADLTKYDWVTHQHRDTLSSIVGHPPLTSYLALADGESIGRVKFEMTERMLQPCGPPPRKDED
;
A
#
# COMPACT_ATOMS: atom_id res chain seq x y z
N SER A 1 -7.03 9.88 32.75
CA SER A 1 -6.20 8.65 32.63
C SER A 1 -6.88 7.59 31.75
N SER A 2 -8.22 7.50 31.70
CA SER A 2 -8.97 6.71 30.71
C SER A 2 -9.42 7.55 29.50
N GLU A 3 -9.95 8.75 29.73
CA GLU A 3 -10.43 9.65 28.67
C GLU A 3 -9.35 9.99 27.65
N LEU A 4 -8.12 10.25 28.10
CA LEU A 4 -6.99 10.56 27.21
C LEU A 4 -6.67 9.41 26.24
N ARG A 5 -6.83 8.15 26.67
CA ARG A 5 -6.65 6.97 25.83
C ARG A 5 -7.81 6.81 24.84
N TYR A 6 -9.04 7.09 25.29
CA TYR A 6 -10.21 7.07 24.42
C TYR A 6 -10.12 8.12 23.30
N THR A 7 -9.70 9.35 23.63
CA THR A 7 -9.48 10.41 22.63
C THR A 7 -8.33 10.09 21.68
N ALA A 8 -7.28 9.44 22.16
CA ALA A 8 -6.16 9.03 21.31
C ALA A 8 -6.58 7.95 20.30
N ASN A 9 -7.36 6.94 20.73
CA ASN A 9 -7.85 5.88 19.84
C ASN A 9 -8.78 6.43 18.76
N THR A 10 -9.71 7.32 19.12
CA THR A 10 -10.61 7.96 18.13
C THR A 10 -9.84 8.82 17.13
N GLN A 11 -8.82 9.56 17.55
CA GLN A 11 -7.94 10.31 16.63
C GLN A 11 -7.20 9.40 15.66
N LEU A 12 -6.70 8.25 16.14
CA LEU A 12 -6.02 7.26 15.31
C LEU A 12 -6.98 6.59 14.31
N GLU A 13 -8.20 6.24 14.73
CA GLU A 13 -9.25 5.75 13.84
C GLU A 13 -9.60 6.76 12.73
N HIS A 14 -9.67 8.06 13.06
CA HIS A 14 -9.86 9.11 12.06
C HIS A 14 -8.72 9.16 11.02
N LEU A 15 -7.46 8.94 11.44
CA LEU A 15 -6.33 8.89 10.52
C LEU A 15 -6.40 7.66 9.62
N HIS A 16 -6.70 6.47 10.17
CA HIS A 16 -6.86 5.26 9.37
C HIS A 16 -7.98 5.38 8.34
N ALA A 17 -9.09 6.04 8.68
CA ALA A 17 -10.21 6.26 7.75
C ALA A 17 -9.87 7.22 6.61
N ARG A 18 -9.00 8.21 6.87
CA ARG A 18 -8.65 9.25 5.88
C ARG A 18 -7.44 8.88 5.03
N TYR A 19 -6.45 8.23 5.63
CA TYR A 19 -5.15 7.96 5.03
C TYR A 19 -4.88 6.46 5.10
N THR A 20 -5.25 5.76 4.04
CA THR A 20 -4.93 4.34 3.84
C THR A 20 -3.42 4.14 3.99
N GLY A 21 -3.02 3.13 4.77
CA GLY A 21 -1.61 2.87 5.07
C GLY A 21 -1.05 3.57 6.31
N THR A 22 -1.85 4.36 7.04
CA THR A 22 -1.48 4.84 8.38
C THR A 22 -1.14 3.65 9.28
N GLY A 23 0.06 3.65 9.87
CA GLY A 23 0.54 2.57 10.72
C GLY A 23 0.11 2.69 12.19
N HIS A 24 0.26 1.59 12.92
CA HIS A 24 0.09 1.50 14.38
C HIS A 24 1.12 0.51 14.96
N ALA A 25 1.21 0.41 16.29
CA ALA A 25 2.24 -0.39 16.96
C ALA A 25 2.18 -1.90 16.62
N ASP A 26 0.98 -2.43 16.39
CA ASP A 26 0.75 -3.85 16.08
C ASP A 26 0.79 -4.16 14.57
N LEU A 27 1.24 -3.22 13.73
CA LEU A 27 1.30 -3.41 12.29
C LEU A 27 2.30 -4.52 11.93
N THR A 28 1.84 -5.53 11.18
CA THR A 28 2.72 -6.63 10.78
C THR A 28 3.70 -6.19 9.69
N LYS A 29 4.83 -6.90 9.56
CA LYS A 29 5.76 -6.71 8.44
C LYS A 29 5.04 -6.87 7.09
N TYR A 30 4.11 -7.82 6.99
CA TYR A 30 3.36 -8.05 5.75
C TYR A 30 2.50 -6.83 5.39
N ASP A 31 1.78 -6.26 6.36
CA ASP A 31 0.92 -5.09 6.13
C ASP A 31 1.74 -3.87 5.72
N TRP A 32 2.86 -3.61 6.41
CA TRP A 32 3.75 -2.50 6.10
C TRP A 32 4.34 -2.59 4.69
N VAL A 33 4.85 -3.76 4.30
CA VAL A 33 5.45 -3.96 2.98
C VAL A 33 4.38 -3.94 1.88
N THR A 34 3.18 -4.44 2.14
CA THR A 34 2.05 -4.38 1.20
C THR A 34 1.65 -2.93 0.90
N HIS A 35 1.56 -2.07 1.92
CA HIS A 35 1.29 -0.64 1.72
C HIS A 35 2.40 0.04 0.90
N GLN A 36 3.68 -0.18 1.23
CA GLN A 36 4.79 0.38 0.45
C GLN A 36 4.77 -0.03 -1.03
N HIS A 37 4.46 -1.30 -1.33
CA HIS A 37 4.36 -1.75 -2.72
C HIS A 37 3.19 -1.08 -3.44
N ARG A 38 2.03 -0.94 -2.80
CA ARG A 38 0.88 -0.23 -3.38
C ARG A 38 1.18 1.24 -3.64
N ASP A 39 1.87 1.92 -2.71
CA ASP A 39 2.28 3.32 -2.88
C ASP A 39 3.27 3.49 -4.05
N THR A 40 4.20 2.54 -4.19
CA THR A 40 5.16 2.51 -5.30
C THR A 40 4.45 2.28 -6.64
N LEU A 41 3.57 1.28 -6.73
CA LEU A 41 2.78 1.00 -7.93
C LEU A 41 1.89 2.19 -8.30
N SER A 42 1.28 2.85 -7.31
CA SER A 42 0.46 4.04 -7.51
C SER A 42 1.28 5.20 -8.06
N SER A 43 2.49 5.41 -7.50
CA SER A 43 3.43 6.42 -7.99
C SER A 43 3.85 6.15 -9.44
N ILE A 44 4.11 4.90 -9.81
CA ILE A 44 4.46 4.53 -11.18
C ILE A 44 3.32 4.86 -12.15
N VAL A 45 2.07 4.52 -11.80
CA VAL A 45 0.89 4.78 -12.65
C VAL A 45 0.57 6.28 -12.75
N GLY A 46 0.74 7.01 -11.64
CA GLY A 46 0.39 8.42 -11.51
C GLY A 46 1.40 9.39 -12.11
N HIS A 47 2.69 9.02 -12.21
CA HIS A 47 3.75 9.88 -12.72
C HIS A 47 4.17 9.47 -14.14
N PRO A 48 3.83 10.25 -15.19
CA PRO A 48 4.16 9.91 -16.56
C PRO A 48 5.64 9.59 -16.83
N PRO A 49 6.63 10.29 -16.21
CA PRO A 49 8.04 9.94 -16.41
C PRO A 49 8.38 8.52 -15.92
N LEU A 50 7.81 8.08 -14.79
CA LEU A 50 8.05 6.75 -14.25
C LEU A 50 7.37 5.67 -15.10
N THR A 51 6.12 5.91 -15.52
CA THR A 51 5.43 4.98 -16.41
C THR A 51 6.19 4.81 -17.73
N SER A 52 6.63 5.92 -18.35
CA SER A 52 7.35 5.91 -19.62
C SER A 52 8.71 5.24 -19.50
N TYR A 53 9.42 5.46 -18.39
CA TYR A 53 10.70 4.80 -18.12
C TYR A 53 10.55 3.27 -18.12
N LEU A 54 9.55 2.75 -17.40
CA LEU A 54 9.28 1.30 -17.37
C LEU A 54 8.77 0.77 -18.71
N ALA A 55 7.87 1.48 -19.38
CA ALA A 55 7.38 1.08 -20.70
C ALA A 55 8.50 0.96 -21.74
N LEU A 56 9.48 1.88 -21.70
CA LEU A 56 10.66 1.81 -22.56
C LEU A 56 11.60 0.66 -22.17
N ALA A 57 11.81 0.43 -20.88
CA ALA A 57 12.67 -0.66 -20.39
C ALA A 57 12.12 -2.05 -20.76
N ASP A 58 10.80 -2.23 -20.64
CA ASP A 58 10.13 -3.51 -20.91
C ASP A 58 9.71 -3.67 -22.39
N GLY A 59 9.82 -2.61 -23.19
CA GLY A 59 9.42 -2.63 -24.61
C GLY A 59 7.90 -2.74 -24.82
N GLU A 60 7.12 -2.31 -23.83
CA GLU A 60 5.66 -2.45 -23.78
C GLU A 60 4.95 -1.11 -23.98
N SER A 61 3.66 -1.16 -24.34
CA SER A 61 2.87 0.07 -24.41
C SER A 61 2.64 0.67 -23.02
N ILE A 62 2.58 2.00 -22.91
CA ILE A 62 2.24 2.70 -21.66
C ILE A 62 0.93 2.17 -21.05
N GLY A 63 -0.07 1.88 -21.90
CA GLY A 63 -1.35 1.31 -21.47
C GLY A 63 -1.19 -0.06 -20.81
N ARG A 64 -0.34 -0.92 -21.38
CA ARG A 64 -0.02 -2.24 -20.84
C ARG A 64 0.65 -2.13 -19.47
N VAL A 65 1.67 -1.29 -19.34
CA VAL A 65 2.37 -1.08 -18.06
C VAL A 65 1.41 -0.56 -17.00
N LYS A 66 0.56 0.44 -17.32
CA LYS A 66 -0.44 0.93 -16.36
C LYS A 66 -1.42 -0.15 -15.91
N PHE A 67 -1.90 -0.96 -16.85
CA PHE A 67 -2.78 -2.08 -16.54
C PHE A 67 -2.10 -3.07 -15.58
N GLU A 68 -0.89 -3.49 -15.92
CA GLU A 68 -0.13 -4.45 -15.11
C GLU A 68 0.20 -3.93 -13.72
N MET A 69 0.67 -2.67 -13.60
CA MET A 69 0.94 -2.07 -12.30
C MET A 69 -0.32 -1.99 -11.43
N THR A 70 -1.48 -1.73 -12.05
CA THR A 70 -2.77 -1.69 -11.33
C THR A 70 -3.21 -3.09 -10.89
N GLU A 71 -3.06 -4.12 -11.73
CA GLU A 71 -3.39 -5.51 -11.34
C GLU A 71 -2.50 -6.00 -10.19
N ARG A 72 -1.21 -5.68 -10.23
CA ARG A 72 -0.25 -6.03 -9.16
C ARG A 72 -0.61 -5.41 -7.80
N MET A 73 -1.45 -4.36 -7.74
CA MET A 73 -1.88 -3.75 -6.47
C MET A 73 -2.75 -4.67 -5.60
N LEU A 74 -3.43 -5.66 -6.20
CA LEU A 74 -4.33 -6.55 -5.47
C LEU A 74 -3.58 -7.28 -4.35
N GLN A 75 -2.46 -7.90 -4.70
CA GLN A 75 -1.65 -8.71 -3.80
C GLN A 75 -0.16 -8.66 -4.18
N PRO A 76 0.51 -7.50 -4.00
CA PRO A 76 1.88 -7.30 -4.48
C PRO A 76 2.92 -8.14 -3.71
N CYS A 77 2.58 -8.61 -2.52
CA CYS A 77 3.48 -9.37 -1.64
C CYS A 77 3.08 -10.84 -1.48
N GLY A 78 2.19 -11.35 -2.35
CA GLY A 78 1.63 -12.70 -2.23
C GLY A 78 0.65 -12.82 -1.05
N PRO A 79 0.16 -14.03 -0.74
CA PRO A 79 -0.76 -14.27 0.36
C PRO A 79 -0.17 -13.85 1.72
N PRO A 80 -1.00 -13.34 2.66
CA PRO A 80 -0.55 -13.04 4.00
C PRO A 80 -0.01 -14.31 4.70
N PRO A 81 0.97 -14.17 5.61
CA PRO A 81 1.44 -15.29 6.40
C PRO A 81 0.27 -15.89 7.21
N ARG A 82 0.33 -17.21 7.45
CA ARG A 82 -0.63 -17.84 8.37
C ARG A 82 -0.51 -17.14 9.72
N LYS A 83 -1.64 -16.79 10.32
CA LYS A 83 -1.65 -16.37 11.71
C LYS A 83 -1.19 -17.57 12.53
N ASP A 84 -0.28 -17.33 13.47
CA ASP A 84 0.02 -18.33 14.48
C ASP A 84 -1.30 -18.60 15.22
N GLU A 85 -1.81 -19.83 15.12
CA GLU A 85 -2.87 -20.29 16.01
C GLU A 85 -2.21 -20.50 17.36
N ASP A 86 -2.61 -19.72 18.37
CA ASP A 86 -2.34 -20.05 19.77
C ASP A 86 -2.97 -21.41 20.14
#